data_AF-A0A6V7IT78-F1
#
_entry.id   AF-A0A6V7IT78-F1
#
_cell.length_a   1.000
_cell.length_b   1.000
_cell.length_c   1.000
_cell.angle_alpha   90.00
_cell.angle_beta   90.00
_cell.angle_gamma   90.00
#
_symmetry.space_group_name_H-M   'P 1'
#
loop_
_entity.id
_entity.type
_entity.pdbx_description
1 polymer ?
#
loop_
_entity_poly.entity_id
_entity_poly.type
_entity_poly.pdbx_seq_one_letter_code
_entity_poly.pdbx_strand_id
1 'polypeptide(L)'
;ANTNEKFVAPNKWLLFQQSPFNLTNSTVGNIFKGLDIFPDSEITIGERFDNNTMKLLSMYRIRPETEMIFEDRGRWNYENGVQLPNYDVTSRRRTDLRGIQLTASSAYTNKDTLNHLEDFKFKEVDAVTKMGYTCTKLLAARMNTT
;
A
#
# COMPACT_ATOMS: atom_id res chain seq x y z
N ALA A 1 11.86 7.60 -2.60
CA ALA A 1 13.11 6.89 -2.91
C ALA A 1 14.10 7.80 -3.66
N ASN A 2 14.17 9.07 -3.26
CA ASN A 2 15.04 10.12 -3.78
C ASN A 2 16.55 9.73 -3.79
N THR A 3 17.19 9.93 -4.95
CA THR A 3 18.65 9.93 -5.27
C THR A 3 19.53 8.73 -4.89
N ASN A 4 19.16 7.89 -3.92
CA ASN A 4 20.00 6.80 -3.39
C ASN A 4 19.32 5.42 -3.38
N GLU A 5 18.16 5.24 -4.02
CA GLU A 5 17.48 3.95 -4.18
C GLU A 5 17.16 3.17 -2.88
N LYS A 6 17.20 3.81 -1.70
CA LYS A 6 17.06 3.14 -0.39
C LYS A 6 15.64 2.58 -0.10
N PHE A 7 14.72 2.68 -1.05
CA PHE A 7 13.32 2.22 -0.94
C PHE A 7 12.83 1.54 -2.25
N VAL A 8 13.71 0.84 -2.97
CA VAL A 8 13.43 0.26 -4.31
C VAL A 8 12.88 -1.19 -4.26
N ALA A 9 12.72 -1.79 -3.08
CA ALA A 9 12.14 -3.12 -2.88
C ALA A 9 11.30 -3.12 -1.59
N PRO A 10 10.48 -4.16 -1.28
CA PRO A 10 9.70 -4.21 -0.04
C PRO A 10 10.63 -4.23 1.18
N ASN A 11 11.06 -3.04 1.59
CA ASN A 11 12.01 -2.82 2.66
C ASN A 11 11.21 -2.63 3.94
N LYS A 12 11.65 -3.33 4.98
CA LYS A 12 11.08 -3.23 6.32
C LYS A 12 11.95 -2.31 7.15
N TRP A 13 11.40 -1.19 7.57
CA TRP A 13 12.10 -0.21 8.39
C TRP A 13 11.39 -0.06 9.73
N LEU A 14 12.18 -0.06 10.79
CA LEU A 14 11.73 0.25 12.14
C LEU A 14 12.47 1.50 12.61
N LEU A 15 11.72 2.56 12.88
CA LEU A 15 12.23 3.86 13.29
C LEU A 15 11.78 4.12 14.71
N PHE A 16 12.68 4.58 15.56
CA PHE A 16 12.37 4.93 16.95
C PHE A 16 12.49 6.43 17.14
N GLN A 17 11.47 7.02 17.74
CA GLN A 17 11.49 8.41 18.13
C GLN A 17 12.47 8.62 19.29
N GLN A 18 13.47 9.47 19.08
CA GLN A 18 14.51 9.73 20.08
C GLN A 18 14.08 10.75 21.14
N SER A 19 13.30 11.77 20.78
CA SER A 19 12.94 12.89 21.67
C SER A 19 11.43 12.93 21.95
N PRO A 20 10.97 13.29 23.16
CA PRO A 20 9.54 13.31 23.54
C PRO A 20 8.74 14.46 22.90
N PHE A 21 9.20 15.05 21.79
CA PHE A 21 8.39 16.01 21.06
C PHE A 21 7.12 15.33 20.55
N ASN A 22 5.96 15.95 20.77
CA ASN A 22 4.71 15.50 20.18
C ASN A 22 4.82 15.57 18.65
N LEU A 23 5.07 14.42 18.02
CA LEU A 23 5.21 14.30 16.57
C LEU A 23 3.80 14.19 15.99
N THR A 24 3.31 15.28 15.44
CA THR A 24 2.07 15.23 14.68
C THR A 24 2.28 14.47 13.38
N ASN A 25 1.23 13.81 12.89
CA ASN A 25 1.23 13.17 11.57
C ASN A 25 1.69 14.12 10.45
N SER A 26 1.37 15.42 10.56
CA SER A 26 1.83 16.45 9.61
C SER A 26 3.35 16.66 9.64
N THR A 27 3.96 16.64 10.83
CA THR A 27 5.42 16.79 10.99
C THR A 27 6.14 15.58 10.42
N VAL A 28 5.67 14.38 10.74
CA VAL A 28 6.19 13.12 10.15
C VAL A 28 6.03 13.15 8.63
N GLY A 29 4.83 13.47 8.13
CA GLY A 29 4.57 13.58 6.70
C GLY A 29 5.53 14.54 5.98
N ASN A 30 5.88 15.66 6.62
CA ASN A 30 6.84 16.63 6.07
C ASN A 30 8.27 16.07 6.01
N ILE A 31 8.74 15.37 7.05
CA ILE A 31 10.07 14.73 7.07
C ILE A 31 10.21 13.74 5.92
N PHE A 32 9.17 12.96 5.66
CA PHE A 32 9.17 11.91 4.63
C PHE A 32 8.58 12.38 3.29
N LYS A 33 8.31 13.68 3.10
CA LYS A 33 7.60 14.20 1.91
C LYS A 33 8.29 13.84 0.60
N GLY A 34 9.63 13.90 0.56
CA GLY A 34 10.44 13.57 -0.62
C GLY A 34 10.70 12.07 -0.83
N LEU A 35 10.05 11.20 -0.07
CA LEU A 35 10.26 9.76 -0.15
C LEU A 35 9.02 9.05 -0.71
N ASP A 36 9.20 8.40 -1.85
CA ASP A 36 8.33 7.34 -2.36
C ASP A 36 8.31 6.16 -1.39
N ILE A 37 7.23 6.07 -0.60
CA ILE A 37 6.95 5.01 0.35
C ILE A 37 5.61 4.41 -0.08
N PHE A 38 5.67 3.39 -0.93
CA PHE A 38 4.47 2.82 -1.57
C PHE A 38 3.79 1.75 -0.70
N PRO A 39 2.58 1.28 -1.05
CA PRO A 39 1.84 0.32 -0.22
C PRO A 39 2.57 -1.00 0.04
N ASP A 40 3.56 -1.37 -0.78
CA ASP A 40 4.42 -2.55 -0.60
C ASP A 40 5.57 -2.33 0.42
N SER A 41 5.88 -1.09 0.78
CA SER A 41 6.95 -0.71 1.70
C SER A 41 6.46 -0.74 3.15
N GLU A 42 7.18 -1.40 4.06
CA GLU A 42 6.75 -1.54 5.46
C GLU A 42 7.62 -0.67 6.37
N ILE A 43 7.16 0.56 6.65
CA ILE A 43 7.82 1.46 7.59
C ILE A 43 6.98 1.57 8.85
N THR A 44 7.57 1.22 9.99
CA THR A 44 6.96 1.33 11.31
C THR A 44 7.74 2.33 12.16
N ILE A 45 7.03 3.28 12.76
CA ILE A 45 7.54 4.28 13.68
C ILE A 45 7.08 3.90 15.10
N GLY A 46 8.03 3.74 16.00
CA GLY A 46 7.80 3.69 17.43
C GLY A 46 7.78 5.09 18.01
N GLU A 47 6.57 5.63 18.21
CA GLU A 47 6.33 6.91 18.88
C GLU A 47 6.23 6.68 20.38
N ARG A 48 6.95 7.47 21.18
CA ARG A 48 6.85 7.36 22.63
C ARG A 48 5.54 7.99 23.08
N PHE A 49 4.61 7.16 23.60
CA PHE A 49 3.32 7.63 24.11
C PHE A 49 3.42 8.05 25.57
N ASP A 50 4.13 7.25 26.38
CA ASP A 50 4.47 7.56 27.76
C ASP A 50 5.86 6.98 28.11
N ASN A 51 6.25 6.99 29.38
CA ASN A 51 7.57 6.51 29.80
C ASN A 51 7.80 5.02 29.51
N ASN A 52 6.75 4.19 29.51
CA ASN A 52 6.80 2.74 29.42
C ASN A 52 6.09 2.17 28.18
N THR A 53 5.31 3.00 27.47
CA THR A 53 4.49 2.60 26.32
C THR A 53 4.93 3.34 25.07
N MET A 54 5.14 2.59 24.01
CA MET A 54 5.42 3.06 22.67
C MET A 54 4.23 2.72 21.76
N LYS A 55 3.74 3.70 21.00
CA LYS A 55 2.76 3.48 19.94
C LYS A 55 3.50 3.08 18.67
N LEU A 56 2.97 2.09 17.96
CA LEU A 56 3.49 1.62 16.69
C LEU A 56 2.62 2.19 15.57
N LEU A 57 3.20 3.02 14.71
CA LEU A 57 2.53 3.63 13.57
C LEU A 57 3.17 3.17 12.28
N SER A 58 2.37 2.69 11.34
CA SER A 58 2.82 2.40 9.98
C SER A 58 2.47 3.56 9.06
N MET A 59 3.30 3.83 8.05
CA MET A 59 3.03 4.89 7.09
C MET A 59 3.33 4.48 5.66
N TYR A 60 2.55 5.02 4.72
CA TYR A 60 2.74 4.83 3.28
C TYR A 60 1.97 5.91 2.49
N ARG A 61 2.15 5.96 1.19
CA ARG A 61 1.31 6.73 0.25
C ARG A 61 1.07 5.89 -0.99
N ILE A 62 0.00 6.18 -1.72
CA ILE A 62 -0.36 5.36 -2.88
C ILE A 62 0.36 5.87 -4.14
N ARG A 63 0.58 7.17 -4.24
CA ARG A 63 1.36 7.86 -5.30
C ARG A 63 2.27 8.94 -4.70
N PRO A 64 3.35 9.37 -5.38
CA PRO A 64 4.27 10.38 -4.85
C PRO A 64 3.58 11.66 -4.37
N GLU A 65 2.52 12.09 -5.07
CA GLU A 65 1.77 13.33 -4.84
C GLU A 65 0.62 13.19 -3.83
N THR A 66 0.29 11.97 -3.40
CA THR A 66 -0.79 11.73 -2.43
C THR A 66 -0.32 11.98 -0.99
N GLU A 67 -1.27 12.35 -0.13
CA GLU A 67 -1.02 12.48 1.30
C GLU A 67 -0.54 11.16 1.92
N MET A 68 0.28 11.29 2.95
CA MET A 68 0.75 10.15 3.72
C MET A 68 -0.39 9.57 4.55
N ILE A 69 -0.62 8.27 4.39
CA ILE A 69 -1.57 7.47 5.15
C ILE A 69 -0.84 6.92 6.36
N PHE A 70 -1.46 7.04 7.54
CA PHE A 70 -0.97 6.49 8.80
C PHE A 70 -1.90 5.38 9.28
N GLU A 71 -1.33 4.26 9.67
CA GLU A 71 -2.02 3.08 10.19
C GLU A 71 -1.59 2.83 11.64
N ASP A 72 -2.55 2.63 12.54
CA ASP A 72 -2.25 2.18 13.90
C ASP A 72 -1.85 0.69 13.86
N ARG A 73 -0.61 0.39 14.27
CA ARG A 73 -0.09 -0.98 14.36
C ARG A 73 -0.16 -1.53 15.77
N GLY A 74 -0.57 -0.74 16.75
CA GLY A 74 -0.72 -1.16 18.13
C GLY A 74 0.31 -0.51 19.05
N ARG A 75 0.66 -1.23 20.12
CA ARG A 75 1.50 -0.69 21.20
C ARG A 75 2.57 -1.69 21.60
N TRP A 76 3.64 -1.19 22.18
CA TRP A 76 4.65 -1.98 22.87
C TRP A 76 4.88 -1.41 24.26
N ASN A 77 4.98 -2.27 25.26
CA ASN A 77 5.47 -1.91 26.59
C ASN A 77 6.31 -3.05 27.18
N TYR A 78 7.08 -2.74 28.22
CA TYR A 78 7.99 -3.72 28.84
C TYR A 78 7.25 -4.93 29.45
N GLU A 79 6.06 -4.72 30.01
CA GLU A 79 5.33 -5.76 30.74
C GLU A 79 4.64 -6.78 29.83
N ASN A 80 4.07 -6.31 28.71
CA ASN A 80 3.20 -7.11 27.84
C ASN A 80 3.80 -7.34 26.44
N GLY A 81 4.96 -6.75 26.14
CA GLY A 81 5.58 -6.83 24.83
C GLY A 81 4.75 -6.13 23.74
N VAL A 82 4.80 -6.66 22.52
CA VAL A 82 4.10 -6.09 21.35
C VAL A 82 2.64 -6.54 21.35
N GLN A 83 1.73 -5.57 21.36
CA GLN A 83 0.28 -5.74 21.31
C GLN A 83 -0.24 -5.21 19.97
N LEU A 84 -0.51 -6.11 19.01
CA LEU A 84 -1.05 -5.76 17.70
C LEU A 84 -2.57 -5.93 17.69
N PRO A 85 -3.35 -4.99 17.11
CA PRO A 85 -4.79 -5.18 16.91
C PRO A 85 -5.11 -6.18 15.80
N ASN A 86 -4.18 -6.35 14.86
CA ASN A 86 -4.29 -7.27 13.73
C ASN A 86 -2.90 -7.77 13.27
N TYR A 87 -2.81 -9.07 12.97
CA TYR A 87 -1.63 -9.79 12.50
C TYR A 87 -1.59 -9.98 10.97
N ASP A 88 -2.60 -9.51 10.24
CA ASP A 88 -2.62 -9.56 8.77
C ASP A 88 -1.36 -8.95 8.17
N VAL A 89 -0.87 -9.54 7.08
CA VAL A 89 0.27 -9.02 6.31
C VAL A 89 -0.08 -7.73 5.57
N THR A 90 0.94 -6.93 5.19
CA THR A 90 0.78 -5.64 4.49
C THR A 90 -0.15 -5.71 3.28
N SER A 91 -0.03 -6.76 2.46
CA SER A 91 -0.87 -6.95 1.27
C SER A 91 -2.36 -7.16 1.56
N ARG A 92 -2.72 -7.59 2.78
CA ARG A 92 -4.12 -7.71 3.22
C ARG A 92 -4.63 -6.42 3.87
N ARG A 93 -3.75 -5.67 4.54
CA ARG A 93 -4.11 -4.42 5.22
C ARG A 93 -4.29 -3.26 4.23
N ARG A 94 -3.49 -3.24 3.15
CA ARG A 94 -3.43 -2.14 2.17
C ARG A 94 -4.01 -2.54 0.82
N THR A 95 -5.28 -2.97 0.83
CA THR A 95 -5.99 -3.37 -0.40
C THR A 95 -6.67 -2.20 -1.08
N ASP A 96 -7.00 -1.14 -0.35
CA ASP A 96 -7.67 0.05 -0.90
C ASP A 96 -6.66 1.04 -1.49
N LEU A 97 -6.74 1.22 -2.81
CA LEU A 97 -5.96 2.17 -3.58
C LEU A 97 -6.70 3.51 -3.80
N ARG A 98 -7.85 3.73 -3.14
CA ARG A 98 -8.60 5.00 -3.12
C ARG A 98 -8.93 5.55 -4.52
N GLY A 99 -9.37 4.67 -5.42
CA GLY A 99 -9.82 5.07 -6.76
C GLY A 99 -8.71 5.47 -7.72
N ILE A 100 -7.46 5.17 -7.39
CA ILE A 100 -6.33 5.49 -8.26
C ILE A 100 -6.42 4.74 -9.60
N GLN A 101 -6.15 5.46 -10.69
CA GLN A 101 -6.09 4.87 -12.03
C GLN A 101 -4.95 3.84 -12.10
N LEU A 102 -5.32 2.60 -12.41
CA LEU A 102 -4.40 1.50 -12.68
C LEU A 102 -4.23 1.36 -14.20
N THR A 103 -3.00 1.15 -14.65
CA THR A 103 -2.70 0.88 -16.06
C THR A 103 -2.35 -0.60 -16.19
N ALA A 104 -3.08 -1.31 -17.03
CA ALA A 104 -2.80 -2.69 -17.40
C ALA A 104 -2.59 -2.78 -18.91
N SER A 105 -1.71 -3.68 -19.34
CA SER A 105 -1.51 -3.98 -20.75
C SER A 105 -1.89 -5.43 -21.02
N SER A 106 -2.43 -5.68 -22.21
CA SER A 106 -2.79 -7.03 -22.65
C SER A 106 -2.49 -7.15 -24.14
N ALA A 107 -1.95 -8.29 -24.54
CA ALA A 107 -1.67 -8.60 -25.93
C ALA A 107 -2.84 -9.37 -26.53
N TYR A 108 -3.20 -9.07 -27.78
CA TYR A 108 -4.25 -9.76 -28.52
C TYR A 108 -3.84 -9.91 -29.98
N THR A 109 -4.33 -10.96 -30.63
CA THR A 109 -3.97 -11.29 -32.01
C THR A 109 -5.02 -10.81 -33.01
N ASN A 110 -6.30 -10.85 -32.62
CA ASN A 110 -7.40 -10.38 -33.45
C ASN A 110 -7.78 -8.94 -33.09
N LYS A 111 -7.82 -8.07 -34.10
CA LYS A 111 -8.18 -6.64 -33.92
C LYS A 111 -9.57 -6.45 -33.32
N ASP A 112 -10.49 -7.37 -33.58
CA ASP A 112 -11.88 -7.29 -33.12
C ASP A 112 -12.07 -7.75 -31.66
N THR A 113 -11.01 -8.30 -31.03
CA THR A 113 -11.06 -8.75 -29.64
C THR A 113 -11.45 -7.63 -28.67
N LEU A 114 -11.06 -6.38 -28.94
CA LEU A 114 -11.40 -5.22 -28.11
C LEU A 114 -12.91 -4.98 -27.99
N ASN A 115 -13.68 -5.27 -29.05
CA ASN A 115 -15.14 -5.09 -29.06
C ASN A 115 -15.88 -6.20 -28.30
N HIS A 116 -15.19 -7.32 -28.04
CA HIS A 116 -15.77 -8.56 -27.51
C HIS A 116 -15.10 -9.02 -26.21
N LEU A 117 -14.57 -8.08 -25.40
CA LEU A 117 -13.91 -8.39 -24.13
C LEU A 117 -14.90 -8.84 -23.03
N GLU A 118 -16.16 -8.40 -23.11
CA GLU A 118 -17.15 -8.59 -22.03
C GLU A 118 -18.41 -9.35 -22.46
N ASP A 119 -18.65 -9.50 -23.77
CA ASP A 119 -19.92 -10.02 -24.30
C ASP A 119 -19.92 -11.54 -24.55
N PHE A 120 -18.84 -12.23 -24.15
CA PHE A 120 -18.66 -13.68 -24.27
C PHE A 120 -18.79 -14.23 -25.70
N LYS A 121 -18.65 -13.39 -26.73
CA LYS A 121 -18.60 -13.83 -28.13
C LYS A 121 -17.20 -14.32 -28.51
N PHE A 122 -17.14 -15.23 -29.47
CA PHE A 122 -15.89 -15.80 -30.01
C PHE A 122 -14.92 -16.24 -28.91
N LYS A 123 -15.38 -17.14 -28.03
CA LYS A 123 -14.69 -17.49 -26.79
C LYS A 123 -13.32 -18.13 -27.05
N GLU A 124 -13.14 -18.75 -28.20
CA GLU A 124 -11.90 -19.39 -28.63
C GLU A 124 -10.84 -18.37 -29.09
N VAL A 125 -11.27 -17.19 -29.56
CA VAL A 125 -10.38 -16.13 -30.07
C VAL A 125 -9.89 -15.28 -28.91
N ASP A 126 -8.56 -15.20 -28.77
CA ASP A 126 -7.87 -14.45 -27.72
C ASP A 126 -8.44 -14.77 -26.32
N ALA A 127 -8.78 -16.05 -26.08
CA ALA A 127 -9.45 -16.52 -24.87
C ALA A 127 -8.71 -16.09 -23.58
N VAL A 128 -7.38 -16.19 -23.61
CA VAL A 128 -6.50 -15.80 -22.48
C VAL A 128 -6.59 -14.29 -22.22
N THR A 129 -6.59 -13.47 -23.27
CA THR A 129 -6.72 -12.00 -23.17
C THR A 129 -8.06 -11.62 -22.56
N LYS A 130 -9.17 -12.22 -23.02
CA LYS A 130 -10.51 -11.96 -22.52
C LYS A 130 -10.64 -12.34 -21.05
N MET A 131 -10.18 -13.54 -20.68
CA MET A 131 -10.15 -13.99 -19.29
C MET A 131 -9.30 -13.08 -18.42
N GLY A 132 -8.09 -12.72 -18.89
CA GLY A 132 -7.18 -11.81 -18.19
C GLY A 132 -7.80 -10.42 -17.97
N TYR A 133 -8.52 -9.89 -18.96
CA TYR A 133 -9.24 -8.62 -18.83
C TYR A 133 -10.35 -8.71 -17.77
N THR A 134 -11.17 -9.77 -17.79
CA THR A 134 -12.21 -9.98 -16.76
C THR A 134 -11.61 -10.08 -15.35
N CYS A 135 -10.54 -10.87 -15.18
CA CYS A 135 -9.84 -11.01 -13.90
C CYS A 135 -9.24 -9.66 -13.44
N THR A 136 -8.62 -8.91 -14.35
CA THR A 136 -8.04 -7.59 -14.05
C THR A 136 -9.12 -6.60 -13.60
N LYS A 137 -10.29 -6.60 -14.26
CA LYS A 137 -11.43 -5.76 -13.88
C LYS A 137 -11.94 -6.11 -12.47
N LEU A 138 -12.05 -7.39 -12.14
CA LEU A 138 -12.44 -7.85 -10.81
C LEU A 138 -11.42 -7.45 -9.73
N LEU A 139 -10.12 -7.62 -10.01
CA LEU A 139 -9.05 -7.22 -9.11
C LEU A 139 -9.03 -5.72 -8.89
N ALA A 140 -9.19 -4.92 -9.95
CA ALA A 140 -9.28 -3.47 -9.86
C ALA A 140 -10.49 -3.02 -9.02
N ALA A 141 -11.64 -3.67 -9.19
CA ALA A 141 -12.82 -3.39 -8.37
C ALA A 141 -12.56 -3.70 -6.89
N ARG A 142 -11.95 -4.85 -6.58
CA ARG A 142 -11.58 -5.23 -5.20
C ARG A 142 -10.56 -4.27 -4.57
N MET A 143 -9.65 -3.72 -5.36
CA MET A 143 -8.66 -2.75 -4.89
C MET A 143 -9.24 -1.34 -4.67
N ASN A 144 -10.55 -1.16 -4.88
CA ASN A 144 -11.25 0.11 -4.74
C ASN A 144 -12.50 0.02 -3.83
N THR A 145 -12.64 -1.05 -3.04
CA THR A 145 -13.72 -1.21 -2.06
C THR A 145 -13.27 -0.71 -0.69
N THR A 146 -14.01 0.28 -0.15
CA THR A 146 -13.88 0.85 1.19
C THR A 146 -14.23 -0.14 2.30
#